data_AF-A0A2S0HX15-F1
#
_entry.id   AF-A0A2S0HX15-F1
#
_cell.length_a   1.000
_cell.length_b   1.000
_cell.length_c   1.000
_cell.angle_alpha   90.00
_cell.angle_beta   90.00
_cell.angle_gamma   90.00
#
_symmetry.space_group_name_H-M   'P 1'
#
loop_
_entity.id
_entity.type
_entity.pdbx_description
1 polymer ?
#
loop_
_entity_poly.entity_id
_entity_poly.type
_entity_poly.pdbx_seq_one_letter_code
_entity_poly.pdbx_strand_id
1 'polypeptide(L)'
;MKTLKRSLLYAVICLGMAVSSCSNDDDNSNNNQGDNGGGELFSAMVDGSSFAASTDPATLIGATKTSANGMTTVTAQGSTNNGDFINFNIIGYNGPGTYQTGNNLTNPNFIQYGELVGQTATVWASNLATSAAGIGPGEIVITVDADGKLEGTFNFEGYNGQDMTTKMITQGEFKVSVD
;
A
#
# COMPACT_ATOMS: atom_id res chain seq x y z
N MET A 1 19.94 -27.86 -44.98
CA MET A 1 19.33 -26.54 -44.79
C MET A 1 18.87 -26.40 -43.34
N LYS A 2 19.51 -25.46 -42.62
CA LYS A 2 18.99 -24.66 -41.49
C LYS A 2 18.71 -25.37 -40.15
N THR A 3 19.79 -25.74 -39.45
CA THR A 3 19.85 -25.98 -37.99
C THR A 3 20.07 -24.69 -37.20
N LEU A 4 19.14 -23.73 -37.30
CA LEU A 4 19.25 -22.42 -36.61
C LEU A 4 17.87 -21.91 -36.18
N LYS A 5 17.30 -22.43 -35.07
CA LYS A 5 16.18 -21.78 -34.35
C LYS A 5 16.14 -22.16 -32.85
N ARG A 6 17.29 -22.19 -32.16
CA ARG A 6 17.32 -22.47 -30.70
C ARG A 6 18.33 -21.63 -29.90
N SER A 7 18.67 -20.44 -30.41
CA SER A 7 19.72 -19.57 -29.84
C SER A 7 19.30 -18.10 -29.75
N LEU A 8 18.03 -17.82 -29.43
CA LEU A 8 17.55 -16.43 -29.28
C LEU A 8 16.54 -16.30 -28.14
N LEU A 9 16.90 -16.78 -26.95
CA LEU A 9 16.12 -16.52 -25.73
C LEU A 9 17.00 -16.56 -24.47
N TYR A 10 18.19 -15.97 -24.53
CA TYR A 10 19.09 -15.77 -23.38
C TYR A 10 19.79 -14.40 -23.45
N ALA A 11 19.05 -13.35 -23.83
CA ALA A 11 19.61 -12.00 -24.02
C ALA A 11 18.67 -10.88 -23.53
N VAL A 12 17.92 -11.11 -22.44
CA VAL A 12 17.17 -10.05 -21.73
C VAL A 12 17.24 -10.31 -20.22
N ILE A 13 18.45 -10.43 -19.71
CA ILE A 13 18.78 -10.26 -18.29
C ILE A 13 20.08 -9.45 -18.29
N CYS A 14 20.11 -8.40 -17.45
CA CYS A 14 21.12 -7.34 -17.33
C CYS A 14 20.78 -6.04 -18.08
N LEU A 15 20.05 -5.13 -17.43
CA LEU A 15 20.49 -3.74 -17.21
C LEU A 15 19.44 -2.98 -16.39
N GLY A 16 19.84 -2.42 -15.24
CA GLY A 16 18.97 -1.54 -14.45
C GLY A 16 19.25 -1.46 -12.95
N MET A 17 20.46 -1.79 -12.48
CA MET A 17 20.90 -1.29 -11.17
C MET A 17 21.50 0.10 -11.38
N ALA A 18 20.72 1.14 -11.08
CA ALA A 18 21.24 2.49 -10.90
C ALA A 18 21.52 2.67 -9.41
N VAL A 19 22.79 2.51 -9.02
CA VAL A 19 23.30 2.98 -7.73
C VAL A 19 23.68 4.45 -7.89
N SER A 20 22.81 5.36 -7.45
CA SER A 20 23.16 6.76 -7.23
C SER A 20 23.97 6.88 -5.94
N SER A 21 25.29 6.66 -6.05
CA SER A 21 26.26 7.08 -5.04
C SER A 21 26.73 8.48 -5.40
N CYS A 22 26.20 9.49 -4.71
CA CYS A 22 26.80 10.81 -4.64
C CYS A 22 27.47 10.94 -3.27
N SER A 23 28.79 10.76 -3.24
CA SER A 23 29.65 11.31 -2.21
C SER A 23 29.92 12.78 -2.56
N ASN A 24 29.58 13.69 -1.67
CA ASN A 24 30.31 14.93 -1.50
C ASN A 24 30.20 15.30 -0.02
N ASP A 25 31.32 15.14 0.68
CA ASP A 25 31.63 15.90 1.89
C ASP A 25 31.72 17.38 1.49
N ASP A 26 31.03 18.23 2.23
CA ASP A 26 31.53 19.54 2.63
C ASP A 26 30.71 20.01 3.84
N ASP A 27 31.43 20.25 4.94
CA ASP A 27 30.94 20.68 6.25
C ASP A 27 30.10 21.96 6.18
N ASN A 28 28.92 21.94 6.83
CA ASN A 28 28.53 23.07 7.66
C ASN A 28 27.58 22.67 8.79
N SER A 29 28.00 23.02 10.00
CA SER A 29 27.29 22.91 11.27
C SER A 29 25.88 23.49 11.23
N ASN A 30 24.88 22.68 11.60
CA ASN A 30 23.94 23.05 12.67
C ASN A 30 23.04 21.87 13.07
N ASN A 31 23.07 21.57 14.36
CA ASN A 31 22.04 20.92 15.19
C ASN A 31 20.80 20.40 14.46
N ASN A 32 20.63 19.07 14.43
CA ASN A 32 19.53 18.52 15.22
C ASN A 32 19.80 17.08 15.68
N GLN A 33 19.50 16.93 16.95
CA GLN A 33 19.54 15.72 17.76
C GLN A 33 18.54 14.69 17.20
N GLY A 34 19.04 13.51 16.81
CA GLY A 34 18.31 12.23 16.84
C GLY A 34 17.14 12.07 15.86
N ASP A 35 17.43 11.72 14.61
CA ASP A 35 16.47 11.01 13.76
C ASP A 35 17.00 9.58 13.54
N ASN A 36 16.42 8.63 14.26
CA ASN A 36 16.73 7.21 14.12
C ASN A 36 15.47 6.51 13.58
N GLY A 37 15.20 6.70 12.29
CA GLY A 37 14.24 5.91 11.52
C GLY A 37 13.22 6.76 10.77
N GLY A 38 13.47 6.95 9.46
CA GLY A 38 12.69 7.84 8.58
C GLY A 38 11.18 7.82 8.78
N GLY A 39 10.56 9.00 8.68
CA GLY A 39 9.18 9.29 9.09
C GLY A 39 8.08 8.43 8.48
N GLU A 40 6.85 8.67 8.93
CA GLU A 40 5.66 7.96 8.47
C GLU A 40 5.34 8.32 7.01
N LEU A 41 4.91 7.34 6.23
CA LEU A 41 4.53 7.49 4.83
C LEU A 41 3.33 6.61 4.50
N PHE A 42 2.45 7.11 3.63
CA PHE A 42 1.35 6.34 3.04
C PHE A 42 1.04 6.96 1.69
N SER A 43 1.44 6.31 0.61
CA SER A 43 1.38 6.84 -0.75
C SER A 43 0.95 5.77 -1.75
N ALA A 44 0.47 6.21 -2.92
CA ALA A 44 0.12 5.35 -4.05
C ALA A 44 -0.02 6.16 -5.35
N MET A 45 -0.23 5.46 -6.46
CA MET A 45 -0.72 6.00 -7.72
C MET A 45 -2.18 5.57 -7.93
N VAL A 46 -3.10 6.52 -7.97
CA VAL A 46 -4.53 6.33 -8.25
C VAL A 46 -4.79 6.72 -9.71
N ASP A 47 -5.05 5.73 -10.57
CA ASP A 47 -5.16 5.90 -12.03
C ASP A 47 -3.97 6.69 -12.62
N GLY A 48 -2.78 6.45 -12.06
CA GLY A 48 -1.54 7.14 -12.44
C GLY A 48 -1.33 8.53 -11.83
N SER A 49 -2.29 9.05 -11.05
CA SER A 49 -2.15 10.29 -10.29
C SER A 49 -1.62 10.03 -8.88
N SER A 50 -0.73 10.88 -8.38
CA SER A 50 -0.11 10.69 -7.07
C SER A 50 -1.09 10.93 -5.93
N PHE A 51 -1.17 9.97 -5.01
CA PHE A 51 -1.77 10.10 -3.69
C PHE A 51 -0.65 10.06 -2.63
N ALA A 52 -0.71 10.98 -1.66
CA ALA A 52 0.14 10.95 -0.49
C ALA A 52 -0.65 11.45 0.72
N ALA A 53 -0.69 10.66 1.79
CA ALA A 53 -1.29 11.09 3.05
C ALA A 53 -0.54 12.29 3.64
N SER A 54 -1.28 13.14 4.35
CA SER A 54 -0.67 14.20 5.13
C SER A 54 -0.06 13.61 6.40
N THR A 55 1.15 14.02 6.73
CA THR A 55 1.79 13.72 8.03
C THR A 55 1.49 14.80 9.08
N ASP A 56 0.68 15.81 8.73
CA ASP A 56 0.26 16.91 9.60
C ASP A 56 -1.26 17.18 9.46
N PRO A 57 -2.07 16.97 10.52
CA PRO A 57 -1.68 16.42 11.82
C PRO A 57 -1.36 14.92 11.75
N ALA A 58 -0.52 14.45 12.69
CA ALA A 58 -0.06 13.04 12.75
C ALA A 58 -1.21 12.01 12.80
N THR A 59 -2.41 12.39 13.25
CA THR A 59 -3.58 11.50 13.31
C THR A 59 -4.13 11.09 11.94
N LEU A 60 -3.63 11.66 10.84
CA LEU A 60 -4.08 11.31 9.49
C LEU A 60 -3.37 10.07 8.91
N ILE A 61 -2.35 9.55 9.60
CA ILE A 61 -1.59 8.38 9.22
C ILE A 61 -1.37 7.48 10.43
N GLY A 62 -1.52 6.16 10.27
CA GLY A 62 -1.31 5.25 11.40
C GLY A 62 -1.87 3.86 11.17
N ALA A 63 -1.57 2.96 12.09
CA ALA A 63 -2.13 1.62 12.16
C ALA A 63 -2.56 1.26 13.59
N THR A 64 -3.47 0.28 13.67
CA THR A 64 -3.78 -0.38 14.95
C THR A 64 -3.63 -1.89 14.78
N LYS A 65 -3.21 -2.56 15.84
CA LYS A 65 -3.12 -4.03 15.89
C LYS A 65 -3.84 -4.57 17.12
N THR A 66 -5.03 -5.12 16.89
CA THR A 66 -5.90 -5.62 17.98
C THR A 66 -5.99 -7.13 17.95
N SER A 67 -5.90 -7.78 19.12
CA SER A 67 -6.10 -9.23 19.26
C SER A 67 -7.28 -9.52 20.18
N ALA A 68 -8.29 -10.24 19.67
CA ALA A 68 -9.46 -10.64 20.45
C ALA A 68 -9.91 -12.05 20.05
N ASN A 69 -10.29 -12.88 21.03
CA ASN A 69 -10.79 -14.25 20.81
C ASN A 69 -9.89 -15.14 19.92
N GLY A 70 -8.56 -14.97 20.00
CA GLY A 70 -7.59 -15.72 19.19
C GLY A 70 -7.49 -15.26 17.73
N MET A 71 -8.09 -14.12 17.38
CA MET A 71 -7.99 -13.49 16.07
C MET A 71 -7.32 -12.13 16.19
N THR A 72 -6.27 -11.93 15.39
CA THR A 72 -5.57 -10.66 15.28
C THR A 72 -6.06 -9.91 14.05
N THR A 73 -6.31 -8.62 14.23
CA THR A 73 -6.73 -7.72 13.17
C THR A 73 -5.76 -6.55 13.10
N VAL A 74 -5.28 -6.26 11.90
CA VAL A 74 -4.47 -5.06 11.59
C VAL A 74 -5.29 -4.13 10.71
N THR A 75 -5.32 -2.86 11.06
CA THR A 75 -5.84 -1.78 10.19
C THR A 75 -4.76 -0.75 10.00
N ALA A 76 -4.63 -0.19 8.80
CA ALA A 76 -3.84 1.01 8.59
C ALA A 76 -4.61 2.00 7.73
N GLN A 77 -4.31 3.29 7.90
CA GLN A 77 -4.89 4.37 7.12
C GLN A 77 -3.85 5.45 6.81
N GLY A 78 -4.09 6.13 5.70
CA GLY A 78 -3.48 7.41 5.36
C GLY A 78 -4.52 8.30 4.71
N SER A 79 -4.61 9.55 5.14
CA SER A 79 -5.56 10.53 4.62
C SER A 79 -4.88 11.84 4.22
N THR A 80 -5.35 12.49 3.17
CA THR A 80 -4.95 13.84 2.79
C THR A 80 -5.64 14.88 3.68
N ASN A 81 -5.17 16.13 3.65
CA ASN A 81 -5.84 17.24 4.34
C ASN A 81 -7.24 17.56 3.80
N ASN A 82 -7.56 17.11 2.58
CA ASN A 82 -8.89 17.27 1.98
C ASN A 82 -9.83 16.12 2.34
N GLY A 83 -9.33 15.10 3.04
CA GLY A 83 -10.12 13.96 3.52
C GLY A 83 -10.14 12.75 2.57
N ASP A 84 -9.54 12.83 1.38
CA ASP A 84 -9.29 11.64 0.57
C ASP A 84 -8.41 10.65 1.34
N PHE A 85 -8.69 9.36 1.23
CA PHE A 85 -8.05 8.36 2.08
C PHE A 85 -7.77 7.05 1.37
N ILE A 86 -6.77 6.33 1.88
CA ILE A 86 -6.61 4.89 1.65
C ILE A 86 -6.58 4.22 3.01
N ASN A 87 -7.35 3.14 3.17
CA ASN A 87 -7.25 2.29 4.35
C ASN A 87 -7.44 0.81 4.00
N PHE A 88 -6.92 -0.04 4.87
CA PHE A 88 -7.09 -1.47 4.75
C PHE A 88 -7.35 -2.13 6.10
N ASN A 89 -7.84 -3.36 6.02
CA ASN A 89 -8.05 -4.24 7.14
C ASN A 89 -7.62 -5.67 6.79
N ILE A 90 -6.80 -6.26 7.67
CA ILE A 90 -6.36 -7.64 7.59
C ILE A 90 -6.88 -8.36 8.83
N ILE A 91 -7.83 -9.26 8.64
CA ILE A 91 -8.38 -10.13 9.69
C ILE A 91 -7.68 -11.48 9.63
N GLY A 92 -7.30 -12.01 10.80
CA GLY A 92 -6.48 -13.22 10.89
C GLY A 92 -5.02 -12.96 10.55
N TYR A 93 -4.54 -11.75 10.85
CA TYR A 93 -3.15 -11.35 10.68
C TYR A 93 -2.20 -12.26 11.49
N ASN A 94 -1.17 -12.79 10.83
CA ASN A 94 -0.24 -13.77 11.42
C ASN A 94 1.25 -13.37 11.26
N GLY A 95 1.52 -12.11 10.93
CA GLY A 95 2.87 -11.55 10.77
C GLY A 95 3.16 -11.03 9.36
N PRO A 96 4.41 -10.65 9.07
CA PRO A 96 4.84 -10.29 7.72
C PRO A 96 4.46 -11.36 6.69
N GLY A 97 3.96 -10.93 5.53
CA GLY A 97 3.41 -11.81 4.52
C GLY A 97 2.45 -11.09 3.58
N THR A 98 1.91 -11.86 2.64
CA THR A 98 0.97 -11.37 1.63
C THR A 98 -0.47 -11.69 2.04
N TYR A 99 -1.31 -10.67 2.06
CA TYR A 99 -2.73 -10.75 2.38
C TYR A 99 -3.53 -10.31 1.17
N GLN A 100 -4.31 -11.24 0.62
CA GLN A 100 -5.21 -10.93 -0.49
C GLN A 100 -6.48 -10.27 0.02
N THR A 101 -7.10 -9.47 -0.85
CA THR A 101 -8.45 -8.91 -0.69
C THR A 101 -9.29 -9.27 -1.90
N GLY A 102 -10.59 -9.53 -1.73
CA GLY A 102 -11.48 -9.78 -2.87
C GLY A 102 -11.11 -10.99 -3.74
N ASN A 103 -10.37 -11.97 -3.23
CA ASN A 103 -10.05 -13.22 -3.92
C ASN A 103 -11.17 -14.27 -3.85
N ASN A 104 -12.10 -14.15 -2.89
CA ASN A 104 -13.30 -14.98 -2.78
C ASN A 104 -14.36 -14.31 -1.88
N LEU A 105 -15.60 -14.82 -1.93
CA LEU A 105 -16.76 -14.28 -1.19
C LEU A 105 -16.72 -14.47 0.34
N THR A 106 -15.72 -15.18 0.85
CA THR A 106 -15.55 -15.44 2.29
C THR A 106 -14.33 -14.74 2.89
N ASN A 107 -13.52 -14.06 2.07
CA ASN A 107 -12.36 -13.33 2.56
C ASN A 107 -12.82 -12.01 3.20
N PRO A 108 -12.57 -11.83 4.51
CA PRO A 108 -12.99 -10.62 5.22
C PRO A 108 -12.02 -9.44 5.05
N ASN A 109 -10.83 -9.66 4.49
CA ASN A 109 -9.84 -8.61 4.28
C ASN A 109 -10.32 -7.64 3.19
N PHE A 110 -10.04 -6.36 3.38
CA PHE A 110 -10.32 -5.33 2.38
C PHE A 110 -9.23 -4.27 2.34
N ILE A 111 -9.18 -3.58 1.21
CA ILE A 111 -8.47 -2.32 1.02
C ILE A 111 -9.35 -1.40 0.18
N GLN A 112 -9.31 -0.11 0.42
CA GLN A 112 -10.11 0.85 -0.32
C GLN A 112 -9.44 2.21 -0.45
N TYR A 113 -9.80 2.90 -1.52
CA TYR A 113 -9.53 4.31 -1.75
C TYR A 113 -10.86 5.08 -1.72
N GLY A 114 -10.85 6.25 -1.08
CA GLY A 114 -12.02 7.13 -1.02
C GLY A 114 -11.65 8.57 -1.37
N GLU A 115 -12.51 9.20 -2.17
CA GLU A 115 -12.48 10.63 -2.48
C GLU A 115 -13.57 11.34 -1.68
N LEU A 116 -13.20 12.33 -0.86
CA LEU A 116 -14.15 13.10 -0.07
C LEU A 116 -14.60 14.34 -0.85
N VAL A 117 -15.90 14.41 -1.15
CA VAL A 117 -16.53 15.59 -1.74
C VAL A 117 -17.57 16.13 -0.77
N GLY A 118 -17.21 17.21 -0.07
CA GLY A 118 -18.05 17.78 0.99
C GLY A 118 -18.14 16.85 2.20
N GLN A 119 -19.32 16.27 2.44
CA GLN A 119 -19.55 15.32 3.55
C GLN A 119 -19.75 13.88 3.07
N THR A 120 -19.57 13.62 1.78
CA THR A 120 -19.80 12.30 1.18
C THR A 120 -18.51 11.79 0.56
N ALA A 121 -18.16 10.54 0.85
CA ALA A 121 -17.04 9.86 0.23
C ALA A 121 -17.54 8.98 -0.92
N THR A 122 -16.89 9.08 -2.08
CA THR A 122 -17.01 8.08 -3.16
C THR A 122 -15.90 7.07 -2.96
N VAL A 123 -16.22 5.77 -2.94
CA VAL A 123 -15.30 4.72 -2.49
C VAL A 123 -15.13 3.64 -3.56
N TRP A 124 -13.88 3.27 -3.81
CA TRP A 124 -13.47 2.14 -4.62
C TRP A 124 -12.73 1.14 -3.74
N ALA A 125 -13.32 -0.04 -3.54
CA ALA A 125 -12.81 -1.04 -2.62
C ALA A 125 -12.45 -2.35 -3.34
N SER A 126 -11.42 -3.04 -2.85
CA SER A 126 -11.18 -4.45 -3.12
C SER A 126 -11.65 -5.28 -1.93
N ASN A 127 -12.74 -6.03 -2.10
CA ASN A 127 -13.46 -6.76 -1.06
C ASN A 127 -14.37 -7.85 -1.69
N LEU A 128 -15.36 -8.36 -0.96
CA LEU A 128 -16.30 -9.35 -1.49
C LEU A 128 -17.03 -8.89 -2.78
N ALA A 129 -17.24 -7.59 -2.98
CA ALA A 129 -17.91 -7.06 -4.17
C ALA A 129 -17.03 -7.15 -5.41
N THR A 130 -15.69 -6.99 -5.29
CA THR A 130 -14.78 -7.23 -6.41
C THR A 130 -14.79 -8.69 -6.83
N SER A 131 -14.80 -9.63 -5.86
CA SER A 131 -14.94 -11.06 -6.16
C SER A 131 -16.23 -11.36 -6.94
N ALA A 132 -17.36 -10.77 -6.52
CA ALA A 132 -18.65 -10.95 -7.17
C ALA A 132 -18.68 -10.34 -8.58
N ALA A 133 -17.98 -9.22 -8.78
CA ALA A 133 -17.84 -8.56 -10.08
C ALA A 133 -16.81 -9.23 -11.02
N GLY A 134 -16.07 -10.24 -10.55
CA GLY A 134 -15.01 -10.90 -11.32
C GLY A 134 -13.74 -10.05 -11.48
N ILE A 135 -13.56 -9.04 -10.63
CA ILE A 135 -12.37 -8.17 -10.60
C ILE A 135 -11.25 -8.89 -9.84
N GLY A 136 -10.01 -8.68 -10.29
CA GLY A 136 -8.84 -9.32 -9.70
C GLY A 136 -8.66 -8.98 -8.21
N PRO A 137 -8.07 -9.89 -7.41
CA PRO A 137 -7.84 -9.63 -6.01
C PRO A 137 -6.86 -8.47 -5.82
N GLY A 138 -7.05 -7.72 -4.74
CA GLY A 138 -6.02 -6.81 -4.24
C GLY A 138 -4.98 -7.57 -3.42
N GLU A 139 -3.83 -6.92 -3.23
CA GLU A 139 -2.71 -7.44 -2.48
C GLU A 139 -2.23 -6.39 -1.48
N ILE A 140 -2.05 -6.81 -0.23
CA ILE A 140 -1.35 -6.06 0.82
C ILE A 140 -0.17 -6.92 1.25
N VAL A 141 1.04 -6.40 1.13
CA VAL A 141 2.27 -7.10 1.54
C VAL A 141 2.82 -6.40 2.77
N ILE A 142 2.86 -7.10 3.90
CA ILE A 142 3.52 -6.63 5.11
C ILE A 142 4.96 -7.13 5.10
N THR A 143 5.93 -6.22 5.12
CA THR A 143 7.37 -6.53 5.13
C THR A 143 7.98 -6.38 6.52
N VAL A 144 7.49 -5.43 7.32
CA VAL A 144 7.95 -5.17 8.69
C VAL A 144 6.74 -5.09 9.63
N ASP A 145 6.84 -5.78 10.75
CA ASP A 145 6.00 -5.62 11.94
C ASP A 145 6.89 -5.80 13.17
N ALA A 146 7.55 -4.72 13.57
CA ALA A 146 8.52 -4.71 14.66
C ALA A 146 8.62 -3.30 15.25
N ASP A 147 8.97 -3.22 16.54
CA ASP A 147 9.26 -1.95 17.23
C ASP A 147 8.17 -0.88 17.09
N GLY A 148 6.90 -1.30 17.09
CA GLY A 148 5.75 -0.41 16.94
C GLY A 148 5.58 0.16 15.53
N LYS A 149 6.23 -0.42 14.51
CA LYS A 149 6.16 0.00 13.11
C LYS A 149 5.57 -1.10 12.24
N LEU A 150 4.74 -0.70 11.29
CA LEU A 150 4.24 -1.53 10.22
C LEU A 150 4.67 -0.94 8.88
N GLU A 151 5.35 -1.74 8.06
CA GLU A 151 5.80 -1.33 6.73
C GLU A 151 5.35 -2.35 5.68
N GLY A 152 5.12 -1.87 4.46
CA GLY A 152 4.68 -2.73 3.39
C GLY A 152 4.29 -2.00 2.12
N THR A 153 3.70 -2.78 1.20
CA THR A 153 3.18 -2.29 -0.07
C THR A 153 1.75 -2.78 -0.29
N PHE A 154 1.05 -2.15 -1.23
CA PHE A 154 -0.25 -2.62 -1.68
C PHE A 154 -0.50 -2.29 -3.15
N ASN A 155 -1.37 -3.07 -3.78
CA ASN A 155 -1.88 -2.83 -5.12
C ASN A 155 -3.26 -3.44 -5.26
N PHE A 156 -4.22 -2.72 -5.82
CA PHE A 156 -5.56 -3.25 -6.05
C PHE A 156 -6.29 -2.51 -7.18
N GLU A 157 -7.22 -3.22 -7.82
CA GLU A 157 -8.30 -2.60 -8.59
C GLU A 157 -9.49 -2.43 -7.64
N GLY A 158 -9.84 -1.17 -7.36
CA GLY A 158 -10.98 -0.84 -6.51
C GLY A 158 -12.26 -0.78 -7.34
N TYR A 159 -13.36 -1.32 -6.82
CA TYR A 159 -14.68 -1.29 -7.43
C TYR A 159 -15.64 -0.44 -6.60
N ASN A 160 -16.39 0.42 -7.28
CA ASN A 160 -17.48 1.17 -6.68
C ASN A 160 -18.81 0.47 -7.01
N GLY A 161 -19.47 -0.05 -5.98
CA GLY A 161 -20.73 -0.77 -6.14
C GLY A 161 -21.95 0.10 -6.49
N GLN A 162 -21.86 1.43 -6.38
CA GLN A 162 -22.96 2.35 -6.65
C GLN A 162 -23.03 2.73 -8.13
N ASP A 163 -21.89 3.03 -8.75
CA ASP A 163 -21.80 3.47 -10.15
C ASP A 163 -21.11 2.46 -11.08
N MET A 164 -20.65 1.34 -10.54
CA MET A 164 -19.99 0.23 -11.24
C MET A 164 -18.65 0.62 -11.89
N THR A 165 -18.04 1.74 -11.48
CA THR A 165 -16.72 2.15 -11.97
C THR A 165 -15.59 1.44 -11.22
N THR A 166 -14.41 1.41 -11.84
CA THR A 166 -13.17 0.93 -11.20
C THR A 166 -12.07 1.99 -11.22
N LYS A 167 -11.14 1.86 -10.27
CA LYS A 167 -9.88 2.63 -10.21
C LYS A 167 -8.71 1.69 -9.97
N MET A 168 -7.60 1.95 -10.65
CA MET A 168 -6.34 1.24 -10.45
C MET A 168 -5.49 1.95 -9.41
N ILE A 169 -5.27 1.30 -8.27
CA ILE A 169 -4.37 1.78 -7.22
C ILE A 169 -3.10 0.93 -7.27
N THR A 170 -1.99 1.57 -7.64
CA THR A 170 -0.71 0.90 -7.88
C THR A 170 0.41 1.59 -7.11
N GLN A 171 1.57 0.94 -6.99
CA GLN A 171 2.74 1.50 -6.30
C GLN A 171 2.42 1.99 -4.88
N GLY A 172 1.51 1.30 -4.20
CA GLY A 172 1.15 1.61 -2.83
C GLY A 172 2.28 1.23 -1.89
N GLU A 173 2.67 2.14 -1.02
CA GLU A 173 3.65 1.90 0.04
C GLU A 173 3.20 2.58 1.33
N PHE A 174 3.55 1.97 2.45
CA PHE A 174 3.31 2.57 3.75
C PHE A 174 4.41 2.20 4.75
N LYS A 175 4.60 3.12 5.69
CA LYS A 175 5.38 2.98 6.91
C LYS A 175 4.68 3.80 7.97
N VAL A 176 4.12 3.13 8.96
CA VAL A 176 3.22 3.76 9.94
C VAL A 176 3.52 3.27 11.34
N SER A 177 3.27 4.13 12.33
CA SER A 177 3.27 3.72 13.73
C SER A 177 2.04 2.86 14.03
N VAL A 178 2.21 1.87 14.90
CA VAL A 178 1.14 0.98 15.36
C VAL A 178 0.78 1.35 16.79
N ASP A 179 -0.48 1.70 16.99
CA ASP A 179 -1.11 1.84 18.31
C ASP A 179 -1.63 0.51 18.86
#